data_AF-A0A0C9Y422-F1
#
_entry.id   AF-A0A0C9Y422-F1
#
_cell.length_a   1.000
_cell.length_b   1.000
_cell.length_c   1.000
_cell.angle_alpha   90.00
_cell.angle_beta   90.00
_cell.angle_gamma   90.00
#
_symmetry.space_group_name_H-M   'P 1'
#
loop_
_entity.id
_entity.type
_entity.pdbx_description
1 polymer ?
#
loop_
_entity_poly.entity_id
_entity_poly.type
_entity_poly.pdbx_seq_one_letter_code
_entity_poly.pdbx_strand_id
1 'polypeptide(L)'
;MAYIVDLIHVLEILFTLTSNDSEKKLTRRAIKVAFNAYHDSNMMRNAHAQIKDFDCKGPGRDVVLEKVVSLVRMSRIDDVDLIRAIRNIPRSELERDEEWHTDDDGRQAR
;
A
#
# COMPACT_ATOMS: atom_id res chain seq x y z
N MET A 1 0.44 14.14 0.01
CA MET A 1 0.84 13.38 -1.21
C MET A 1 1.24 11.96 -0.85
N ALA A 2 2.26 11.74 0.00
CA ALA A 2 2.69 10.40 0.42
C ALA A 2 1.54 9.49 0.83
N TYR A 3 0.71 9.91 1.79
CA TYR A 3 -0.44 9.11 2.22
C TYR A 3 -1.43 8.70 1.10
N ILE A 4 -1.62 9.53 0.06
CA ILE A 4 -2.50 9.20 -1.08
C ILE A 4 -1.83 8.14 -1.94
N VAL A 5 -0.55 8.34 -2.23
CA VAL A 5 0.26 7.43 -3.03
C VAL A 5 0.35 6.08 -2.33
N ASP A 6 0.64 6.07 -1.03
CA ASP A 6 0.71 4.87 -0.21
C ASP A 6 -0.62 4.10 -0.21
N LEU A 7 -1.73 4.81 0.02
CA LEU A 7 -3.06 4.21 0.02
C LEU A 7 -3.41 3.59 -1.35
N ILE A 8 -3.12 4.27 -2.46
CA ILE A 8 -3.41 3.74 -3.80
C ILE A 8 -2.62 2.45 -4.04
N HIS A 9 -1.32 2.42 -3.72
CA HIS A 9 -0.50 1.23 -3.90
C HIS A 9 -0.98 0.05 -3.04
N VAL A 10 -1.31 0.30 -1.77
CA VAL A 10 -1.87 -0.75 -0.89
C VAL A 10 -3.18 -1.28 -1.45
N LEU A 11 -4.05 -0.41 -1.97
CA LEU A 11 -5.29 -0.83 -2.62
C LEU A 11 -5.05 -1.64 -3.90
N GLU A 12 -4.10 -1.24 -4.75
CA GLU A 12 -3.73 -2.00 -5.96
C GLU A 12 -3.25 -3.42 -5.62
N ILE A 13 -2.40 -3.54 -4.59
CA ILE A 13 -1.93 -4.84 -4.08
C ILE A 13 -3.10 -5.65 -3.54
N LEU A 14 -3.98 -5.03 -2.75
CA LEU A 14 -5.14 -5.69 -2.17
C LEU A 14 -6.09 -6.20 -3.26
N PHE A 15 -6.42 -5.39 -4.27
CA PHE A 15 -7.22 -5.81 -5.41
C PHE A 15 -6.57 -6.96 -6.19
N THR A 16 -5.24 -6.97 -6.29
CA THR A 16 -4.51 -8.06 -6.94
C THR A 16 -4.60 -9.36 -6.13
N LEU A 17 -4.49 -9.27 -4.81
CA LEU A 17 -4.63 -10.42 -3.91
C LEU A 17 -6.06 -10.99 -3.91
N THR A 18 -7.07 -10.15 -4.06
CA THR A 18 -8.49 -10.53 -3.93
C THR A 18 -9.24 -10.60 -5.26
N SER A 19 -8.55 -10.56 -6.40
CA SER A 19 -9.16 -10.44 -7.74
C SER A 19 -10.13 -11.57 -8.10
N ASN A 20 -10.05 -12.71 -7.41
CA ASN A 20 -10.88 -13.89 -7.64
C ASN A 20 -11.89 -14.16 -6.49
N ASP A 21 -12.03 -13.23 -5.55
CA ASP A 21 -12.87 -13.37 -4.34
C ASP A 21 -13.80 -12.16 -4.17
N SER A 22 -14.39 -11.67 -5.27
CA SER A 22 -15.21 -10.44 -5.31
C SER A 22 -16.43 -10.44 -4.38
N GLU A 23 -16.88 -11.60 -3.89
CA GLU A 23 -18.00 -11.74 -2.98
C GLU A 23 -17.59 -11.84 -1.49
N LYS A 24 -16.29 -12.03 -1.20
CA LYS A 24 -15.80 -12.16 0.18
C LYS A 24 -15.40 -10.80 0.73
N LYS A 25 -15.73 -10.57 2.00
CA LYS A 25 -15.27 -9.38 2.72
C LYS A 25 -13.75 -9.40 2.84
N LEU A 26 -13.15 -8.22 2.72
CA LEU A 26 -11.73 -8.01 3.02
C LEU A 26 -11.48 -8.34 4.50
N THR A 27 -10.58 -9.30 4.74
CA THR A 27 -10.14 -9.64 6.10
C THR A 27 -9.08 -8.65 6.57
N ARG A 28 -8.92 -8.51 7.88
CA ARG A 28 -7.83 -7.69 8.44
C ARG A 28 -6.46 -8.21 8.03
N ARG A 29 -6.34 -9.53 7.91
CA ARG A 29 -5.11 -10.19 7.49
C ARG A 29 -4.74 -9.86 6.05
N ALA A 30 -5.70 -9.88 5.12
CA ALA A 30 -5.46 -9.45 3.74
C ALA A 30 -4.96 -8.00 3.68
N ILE A 31 -5.54 -7.11 4.49
CA ILE A 31 -5.11 -5.72 4.60
C ILE A 31 -3.67 -5.62 5.14
N LYS A 32 -3.34 -6.31 6.23
CA LYS A 32 -1.97 -6.34 6.80
C LYS A 32 -0.95 -6.89 5.81
N VAL A 33 -1.29 -7.96 5.10
CA VAL A 33 -0.44 -8.57 4.09
C VAL A 33 -0.16 -7.58 2.95
N ALA A 34 -1.20 -6.93 2.42
CA ALA A 34 -1.05 -5.91 1.38
C ALA A 34 -0.19 -4.72 1.86
N PHE A 35 -0.42 -4.26 3.09
CA PHE A 35 0.35 -3.19 3.71
C PHE A 35 1.83 -3.57 3.87
N ASN A 36 2.14 -4.73 4.44
CA ASN A 36 3.52 -5.17 4.64
C ASN A 36 4.25 -5.38 3.31
N ALA A 37 3.58 -6.00 2.33
CA ALA A 37 4.12 -6.18 0.99
C ALA A 37 4.47 -4.82 0.35
N TYR A 38 3.62 -3.80 0.50
CA TYR A 38 3.94 -2.45 0.06
C TYR A 38 5.09 -1.83 0.84
N HIS A 39 5.01 -1.85 2.17
CA HIS A 39 5.97 -1.20 3.05
C HIS A 39 7.41 -1.70 2.82
N ASP A 40 7.57 -3.00 2.57
CA ASP A 40 8.89 -3.61 2.39
C ASP A 40 9.40 -3.51 0.94
N SER A 41 8.54 -3.09 0.00
CA SER A 41 8.85 -3.00 -1.43
C SER A 41 9.82 -1.87 -1.79
N ASN A 42 10.48 -2.02 -2.95
CA ASN A 42 11.23 -0.92 -3.56
C ASN A 42 10.30 0.20 -4.05
N MET A 43 9.07 -0.15 -4.43
CA MET A 43 8.04 0.80 -4.82
C MET A 43 7.77 1.87 -3.74
N MET A 44 7.63 1.48 -2.47
CA MET A 44 7.48 2.43 -1.35
C MET A 44 8.72 3.33 -1.22
N ARG A 45 9.92 2.74 -1.19
CA ARG A 45 11.17 3.50 -1.06
C ARG A 45 11.35 4.52 -2.18
N ASN A 46 11.10 4.11 -3.42
CA ASN A 46 11.21 4.96 -4.60
C ASN A 46 10.17 6.07 -4.60
N ALA A 47 8.93 5.77 -4.23
CA ALA A 47 7.88 6.77 -4.13
C ALA A 47 8.24 7.84 -3.08
N HIS A 48 8.68 7.43 -1.89
CA HIS A 48 9.03 8.36 -0.82
C HIS A 48 10.28 9.18 -1.13
N ALA A 49 11.29 8.61 -1.79
CA ALA A 49 12.44 9.35 -2.28
C ALA A 49 12.02 10.46 -3.27
N GLN A 50 11.21 10.11 -4.27
CA GLN A 50 10.73 11.08 -5.26
C GLN A 50 9.80 12.15 -4.67
N ILE A 51 9.02 11.81 -3.63
CA ILE A 51 8.18 12.77 -2.91
C ILE A 51 9.03 13.74 -2.10
N LYS A 52 10.10 13.26 -1.47
CA LYS A 52 11.03 14.08 -0.69
C LYS A 52 11.75 15.11 -1.56
N ASP A 53 12.12 14.71 -2.77
CA ASP A 53 12.85 15.57 -3.72
C ASP A 53 11.91 16.46 -4.56
N PHE A 54 10.59 16.34 -4.40
CA PHE A 54 9.61 17.09 -5.18
C PHE A 54 9.36 18.49 -4.60
N ASP A 55 9.73 19.53 -5.35
CA ASP A 55 9.40 20.90 -5.02
C ASP A 55 7.96 21.24 -5.43
N CYS A 56 7.10 21.47 -4.43
CA CYS A 56 5.69 21.78 -4.61
C CYS A 56 5.41 23.25 -4.96
N LYS A 57 6.44 24.10 -5.11
CA LYS A 57 6.31 25.55 -5.33
C LYS A 57 5.98 25.96 -6.77
N GLY A 58 5.78 25.01 -7.69
CA GLY A 58 5.31 25.30 -9.05
C GLY A 58 3.91 25.93 -9.06
N PRO A 59 3.60 26.83 -10.01
CA PRO A 59 2.30 27.50 -10.05
C PRO A 59 1.23 26.53 -10.55
N GLY A 60 0.50 25.88 -9.64
CA GLY A 60 -0.74 25.16 -9.99
C GLY A 60 -1.04 23.94 -9.13
N ARG A 61 -2.33 23.74 -8.84
CA ARG A 61 -2.87 22.54 -8.18
C ARG A 61 -2.61 21.25 -8.99
N ASP A 62 -2.42 21.37 -10.31
CA ASP A 62 -2.20 20.24 -11.21
C ASP A 62 -0.85 19.55 -11.00
N VAL A 63 0.22 20.27 -10.68
CA VAL A 63 1.57 19.69 -10.60
C VAL A 63 1.65 18.59 -9.51
N VAL A 64 0.94 18.77 -8.41
CA VAL A 64 0.84 17.76 -7.34
C VAL A 64 0.03 16.55 -7.81
N LEU A 65 -1.07 16.77 -8.54
CA LEU A 65 -1.91 15.69 -9.06
C LEU A 65 -1.16 14.87 -10.13
N GLU A 66 -0.49 15.54 -11.06
CA GLU A 66 0.38 14.92 -12.06
C GLU A 66 1.49 14.10 -11.40
N LYS A 67 2.10 14.62 -10.32
CA LYS A 67 3.10 13.86 -9.57
C LYS A 67 2.50 12.61 -8.92
N VAL A 68 1.31 12.70 -8.32
CA VAL A 68 0.59 11.52 -7.79
C VAL A 68 0.34 10.50 -8.89
N VAL A 69 -0.18 10.93 -10.05
CA VAL A 69 -0.45 10.04 -11.19
C VAL A 69 0.84 9.38 -11.69
N SER A 70 1.94 10.12 -11.76
CA SER A 70 3.26 9.59 -12.14
C SER A 70 3.73 8.50 -11.17
N LEU A 71 3.66 8.77 -9.86
CA LEU A 71 4.10 7.82 -8.82
C LEU A 71 3.28 6.54 -8.82
N VAL A 72 1.96 6.65 -9.02
CA VAL A 72 1.06 5.48 -9.11
C VAL A 72 1.33 4.69 -10.39
N ARG A 73 1.60 5.34 -11.53
CA ARG A 73 1.83 4.61 -12.79
C ARG A 73 3.16 3.85 -12.83
N MET A 74 4.19 4.30 -12.11
CA MET A 74 5.46 3.57 -12.00
C MET A 74 5.30 2.21 -11.30
N SER A 75 4.27 2.04 -10.45
CA SER A 75 3.99 0.80 -9.70
C SER A 75 3.91 -0.44 -10.58
N ARG A 76 3.30 -0.32 -11.75
CA ARG A 76 3.01 -1.44 -12.65
C ARG A 76 4.23 -1.93 -13.42
N ILE A 77 5.28 -1.12 -13.51
CA ILE A 77 6.42 -1.35 -14.40
C ILE A 77 7.61 -1.95 -13.63
N ASP A 78 7.81 -1.59 -12.37
CA ASP A 78 9.10 -1.81 -11.69
C ASP A 78 9.17 -2.96 -10.68
N ASP A 79 8.05 -3.58 -10.27
CA ASP A 79 8.09 -4.49 -9.10
C ASP A 79 7.64 -5.93 -9.41
N VAL A 80 8.42 -6.59 -10.29
CA VAL A 80 8.28 -8.03 -10.60
C VAL A 80 8.41 -8.89 -9.34
N ASP A 81 9.25 -8.46 -8.40
CA ASP A 81 9.48 -9.16 -7.13
C ASP A 81 8.29 -9.01 -6.19
N LEU A 82 7.68 -7.83 -6.08
CA LEU A 82 6.43 -7.62 -5.37
C LEU A 82 5.30 -8.48 -5.96
N ILE A 83 5.14 -8.49 -7.30
CA ILE A 83 4.12 -9.32 -7.97
C ILE A 83 4.37 -10.81 -7.69
N ARG A 84 5.63 -11.26 -7.71
CA ARG A 84 6.00 -12.64 -7.38
C ARG A 84 5.71 -12.96 -5.92
N ALA A 85 6.05 -12.08 -4.99
CA ALA A 85 5.79 -12.25 -3.56
C ALA A 85 4.30 -12.38 -3.30
N ILE A 86 3.49 -11.48 -3.87
CA ILE A 86 2.02 -11.47 -3.80
C ILE A 86 1.42 -12.78 -4.34
N ARG A 87 1.90 -13.27 -5.50
CA ARG A 87 1.39 -14.52 -6.10
C ARG A 87 1.68 -15.76 -5.28
N ASN A 88 2.74 -15.74 -4.46
CA ASN A 88 3.12 -16.88 -3.63
C ASN A 88 2.33 -16.96 -2.31
N ILE A 89 1.51 -15.96 -2.00
CA ILE A 89 0.71 -15.94 -0.77
C ILE A 89 -0.48 -16.91 -0.90
N PRO A 90 -0.61 -17.92 -0.02
CA PRO A 90 -1.72 -18.86 -0.07
C PRO A 90 -3.06 -18.16 0.19
N ARG A 91 -4.12 -18.54 -0.51
CA ARG A 91 -5.47 -17.98 -0.25
C ARG A 91 -5.98 -18.24 1.16
N SER A 92 -5.68 -19.41 1.72
CA SER A 92 -6.02 -19.75 3.10
C SER A 92 -5.42 -18.80 4.12
N GLU A 93 -4.33 -18.12 3.74
CA GLU A 93 -3.70 -17.09 4.56
C GLU A 93 -4.47 -15.77 4.49
N LEU A 94 -5.10 -15.44 3.36
CA LEU A 94 -5.90 -14.22 3.21
C LEU A 94 -7.30 -14.36 3.83
N GLU A 95 -7.87 -15.56 3.89
CA GLU A 95 -9.23 -15.79 4.40
C GLU A 95 -9.32 -15.79 5.94
N ARG A 96 -8.20 -15.96 6.63
CA ARG A 96 -8.18 -15.96 8.09
C ARG A 96 -8.35 -14.53 8.59
N ASP A 97 -9.50 -14.23 9.20
CA ASP A 97 -9.67 -12.94 9.87
C ASP A 97 -8.85 -12.93 11.17
N GLU A 98 -8.23 -11.79 11.44
CA GLU A 98 -7.48 -11.54 12.67
C GLU A 98 -8.22 -10.51 13.49
N GLU A 99 -8.01 -10.41 14.80
CA GLU A 99 -8.59 -9.33 15.60
C GLU A 99 -7.82 -8.01 15.37
N TRP A 100 -8.49 -6.85 15.48
CA TRP A 100 -7.77 -5.60 15.62
C TRP A 100 -7.15 -5.60 17.01
N HIS A 101 -5.83 -5.45 17.12
CA HIS A 101 -5.27 -5.03 18.40
C HIS A 101 -5.79 -3.62 18.67
N THR A 102 -6.79 -3.51 19.55
CA THR A 102 -7.01 -2.24 20.24
C THR A 102 -5.82 -2.09 21.16
N ASP A 103 -5.01 -1.06 20.95
CA ASP A 103 -4.03 -0.66 21.95
C ASP A 103 -4.80 -0.27 23.22
N ASP A 104 -5.04 -1.28 24.07
CA ASP A 104 -5.35 -1.10 25.48
C ASP A 104 -4.03 -1.19 26.24
N ASP A 105 -3.01 -0.50 25.74
CA ASP A 105 -1.82 -0.17 26.53
C ASP A 105 -2.20 1.04 27.38
N GLY A 106 -2.77 0.69 28.54
CA GLY A 106 -3.08 1.62 29.60
C GLY A 106 -1.89 2.54 29.87
N ARG A 107 -2.20 3.84 29.88
CA ARG A 107 -1.52 4.85 30.68
C ARG A 107 -0.85 4.22 31.90
N GLN A 108 0.47 4.35 31.99
CA GLN A 108 1.06 4.71 33.28
C GLN A 108 1.90 5.96 33.09
N ALA A 109 1.35 7.05 33.61
CA ALA A 109 2.10 8.22 33.99
C ALA A 109 3.22 7.81 34.96
N ARG A 110 4.43 8.29 34.69
CA ARG A 110 5.38 8.74 35.71
C ARG A 110 6.03 10.01 35.24
#